data_AF-A0A960GH07-F1
#
_entry.id   AF-A0A960GH07-F1
#
_cell.length_a   1.000
_cell.length_b   1.000
_cell.length_c   1.000
_cell.angle_alpha   90.00
_cell.angle_beta   90.00
_cell.angle_gamma   90.00
#
_symmetry.space_group_name_H-M   'P 1'
#
loop_
_entity.id
_entity.type
_entity.pdbx_description
1 polymer ?
#
loop_
_entity_poly.entity_id
_entity_poly.type
_entity_poly.pdbx_seq_one_letter_code
_entity_poly.pdbx_strand_id
1 'polypeptide(L)' 'YFVHSYAAHSLDLADAGTAAVRPPLLTWTEYGDRFVSAVENGPLKATQFHPEKSGAAGVQLLRNWLATL' A
#
# COMPACT_ATOMS: atom_id res chain seq x y z
N TYR A 1 4.81 -8.08 7.28
CA TYR A 1 4.16 -8.75 8.42
C TYR A 1 2.79 -8.15 8.61
N PHE A 2 1.75 -8.97 8.52
CA PHE A 2 0.36 -8.57 8.71
C PHE A 2 -0.13 -9.02 10.09
N VAL A 3 -0.93 -8.19 10.76
CA VAL A 3 -1.53 -8.47 12.07
C VAL A 3 -2.79 -7.63 12.24
N HIS A 4 -3.84 -8.01 11.51
CA HIS A 4 -5.06 -7.21 11.37
C HIS A 4 -6.26 -8.14 11.28
N SER A 5 -7.38 -7.77 11.91
CA SER A 5 -8.65 -8.49 11.77
C SER A 5 -9.48 -8.05 10.57
N TYR A 6 -9.15 -6.88 9.99
CA TYR A 6 -9.87 -6.26 8.88
C TYR A 6 -8.89 -5.82 7.81
N ALA A 7 -9.33 -5.85 6.55
CA ALA A 7 -8.58 -5.38 5.39
C ALA A 7 -9.54 -4.79 4.34
N ALA A 8 -9.00 -3.97 3.43
CA ALA A 8 -9.77 -3.44 2.31
C ALA A 8 -9.81 -4.46 1.14
N HIS A 9 -10.98 -4.98 0.82
CA HIS A 9 -11.18 -5.94 -0.29
C HIS A 9 -11.45 -5.25 -1.64
N SER A 10 -11.80 -3.97 -1.59
CA SER A 10 -11.98 -3.11 -2.73
C SER A 10 -11.49 -1.70 -2.39
N LEU A 11 -11.10 -0.96 -3.41
CA LEU A 11 -10.85 0.46 -3.31
C LEU A 11 -11.49 1.12 -4.52
N ASP A 12 -12.68 1.68 -4.31
CA ASP A 12 -13.36 2.48 -5.32
C ASP A 12 -12.99 3.95 -5.10
N LEU A 13 -11.87 4.32 -5.71
CA LEU A 13 -11.50 5.70 -5.90
C LEU A 13 -11.73 6.01 -7.38
N ALA A 14 -13.01 6.18 -7.76
CA ALA A 14 -13.33 6.94 -8.96
C ALA A 14 -12.51 8.24 -8.91
N ASP A 15 -11.89 8.63 -10.04
CA ASP A 15 -11.07 9.83 -10.21
C ASP A 15 -11.51 10.89 -9.20
N ALA A 16 -10.65 11.23 -8.23
CA ALA A 16 -11.00 11.98 -7.02
C ALA A 16 -11.37 13.46 -7.28
N GLY A 17 -12.05 13.74 -8.39
CA GLY A 17 -12.59 15.02 -8.82
C GLY A 17 -11.53 15.99 -9.32
N THR A 18 -10.25 15.63 -9.32
CA THR A 18 -9.18 16.49 -9.83
C THR A 18 -8.42 15.75 -10.92
N ALA A 19 -8.40 16.33 -12.12
CA ALA A 19 -7.62 15.83 -13.26
C ALA A 19 -6.09 15.72 -12.98
N ALA A 20 -5.65 16.11 -11.78
CA ALA A 20 -4.26 16.14 -11.32
C ALA A 20 -3.83 14.90 -10.52
N VAL A 21 -4.76 14.04 -10.07
CA VAL A 21 -4.41 12.86 -9.26
C VAL A 21 -4.59 11.61 -10.11
N ARG A 22 -3.47 10.95 -10.44
CA ARG A 22 -3.47 9.69 -11.18
C ARG A 22 -4.22 8.61 -10.38
N PRO A 23 -4.85 7.62 -11.04
CA PRO A 23 -5.39 6.46 -10.35
C PRO A 23 -4.32 5.81 -9.46
N PRO A 24 -4.68 5.35 -8.25
CA PRO A 24 -3.74 4.72 -7.35
C PRO A 24 -3.21 3.39 -7.95
N LEU A 25 -1.92 3.12 -7.77
CA LEU A 25 -1.36 1.80 -7.96
C LEU A 25 -1.65 0.95 -6.72
N LEU A 26 -2.23 -0.22 -6.93
CA LEU A 26 -2.63 -1.13 -5.87
C LEU A 26 -1.79 -2.40 -5.91
N THR A 27 -1.24 -2.77 -4.76
CA THR A 27 -0.66 -4.10 -4.55
C THR A 27 -1.66 -4.94 -3.80
N TRP A 28 -1.91 -6.15 -4.30
CA TRP A 28 -2.85 -7.11 -3.73
C TRP A 28 -2.12 -8.26 -3.05
N THR A 29 -2.72 -8.79 -1.99
CA THR A 29 -2.28 -10.00 -1.29
C THR A 29 -3.50 -10.89 -1.05
N GLU A 30 -3.29 -12.21 -0.96
CA GLU A 30 -4.35 -13.19 -0.69
C GLU A 30 -4.17 -13.81 0.71
N TYR A 31 -5.27 -13.85 1.47
CA TYR A 31 -5.39 -14.61 2.72
C TYR A 31 -6.86 -14.98 2.92
N GLY A 32 -7.26 -16.16 2.46
CA GLY A 32 -8.68 -16.58 2.37
C GLY A 32 -9.45 -15.87 1.26
N ASP A 33 -9.29 -14.55 1.14
CA ASP A 33 -9.73 -13.70 0.03
C ASP A 33 -8.64 -12.66 -0.29
N ARG A 34 -8.77 -11.94 -1.41
CA ARG A 34 -7.85 -10.87 -1.81
C ARG A 34 -8.11 -9.58 -1.04
N PHE A 35 -7.04 -8.85 -0.74
CA PHE A 35 -7.13 -7.53 -0.14
C PHE A 35 -5.97 -6.62 -0.57
N VAL A 36 -6.16 -5.31 -0.44
CA VAL A 36 -5.15 -4.30 -0.76
C VAL A 36 -4.07 -4.32 0.33
N SER A 37 -2.85 -4.67 -0.04
CA SER A 37 -1.70 -4.71 0.88
C SER A 37 -0.82 -3.48 0.81
N ALA A 38 -0.83 -2.75 -0.30
CA ALA A 38 -0.17 -1.45 -0.43
C ALA A 38 -0.84 -0.56 -1.48
N VAL A 39 -0.73 0.75 -1.29
CA VAL A 39 -1.27 1.79 -2.18
C VAL A 39 -0.18 2.81 -2.47
N GLU A 40 -0.07 3.20 -3.74
CA GLU A 40 0.76 4.32 -4.17
C GLU A 40 -0.06 5.30 -5.00
N ASN A 41 -0.10 6.58 -4.59
CA ASN A 41 -0.80 7.62 -5.32
C ASN A 41 -0.04 8.95 -5.23
N GLY A 42 0.78 9.24 -6.25
CA GLY A 42 1.69 10.37 -6.25
C GLY A 42 2.65 10.31 -5.04
N PRO A 43 2.69 11.35 -4.18
CA PRO A 43 3.55 11.36 -2.99
C PRO A 43 3.07 10.43 -1.88
N LEU A 44 1.83 9.92 -1.93
CA LEU A 44 1.30 9.02 -0.92
C LEU A 44 1.74 7.58 -1.17
N LYS A 45 2.31 6.95 -0.15
CA LYS A 45 2.60 5.51 -0.07
C LYS A 45 2.03 4.98 1.25
N ALA A 46 1.31 3.86 1.20
CA ALA A 46 0.78 3.20 2.40
C ALA A 46 0.88 1.67 2.27
N THR A 47 1.13 0.99 3.38
CA THR A 47 1.16 -0.47 3.47
C THR A 47 0.22 -0.94 4.55
N GLN A 48 -0.59 -1.97 4.27
CA GLN A 48 -1.38 -2.66 5.28
C GLN A 48 -0.46 -3.43 6.24
N PHE A 49 0.62 -4.02 5.73
CA PHE A 49 1.64 -4.66 6.57
C PHE A 49 2.54 -3.64 7.26
N HIS A 50 3.21 -4.12 8.31
CA HIS A 50 4.19 -3.37 9.11
C HIS A 50 5.61 -3.59 8.56
N PRO A 51 6.17 -2.69 7.72
CA PRO A 51 7.53 -2.86 7.21
C PRO A 51 8.58 -2.93 8.33
N GLU A 52 8.42 -2.17 9.41
CA GLU A 52 9.28 -2.19 10.59
C GLU A 52 9.29 -3.55 11.31
N LYS A 53 8.21 -4.34 11.19
CA LYS A 53 8.11 -5.70 11.74
C LYS A 53 8.42 -6.80 10.71
N SER A 54 8.89 -6.43 9.52
CA SER A 54 9.11 -7.36 8.40
C SER A 54 10.58 -7.71 8.14
N GLY A 55 11.46 -7.47 9.12
CA GLY A 55 12.89 -7.81 9.02
C GLY A 55 13.58 -7.14 7.83
N ALA A 56 14.55 -7.84 7.22
CA ALA A 56 15.37 -7.31 6.13
C ALA A 56 14.55 -6.82 4.93
N ALA A 57 13.47 -7.53 4.57
CA ALA A 57 12.59 -7.14 3.47
C ALA A 57 11.88 -5.81 3.75
N GLY A 58 11.40 -5.62 4.98
CA GLY A 58 10.77 -4.37 5.39
C GLY A 58 11.74 -3.20 5.46
N VAL A 59 12.96 -3.43 5.96
CA VAL A 59 14.04 -2.43 5.94
C VAL A 59 14.35 -1.99 4.51
N GLN A 60 14.43 -2.93 3.55
CA GLN A 60 14.65 -2.58 2.15
C GLN A 60 13.53 -1.69 1.59
N LEU A 61 12.27 -2.01 1.89
CA LEU A 61 11.13 -1.19 1.46
C LEU A 61 11.22 0.24 2.02
N LEU A 62 11.55 0.40 3.31
CA LEU A 62 11.71 1.73 3.92
C LEU A 62 12.88 2.51 3.31
N ARG A 63 14.00 1.84 2.98
CA ARG A 63 15.11 2.47 2.26
C ARG A 63 14.69 2.94 0.87
N ASN A 64 13.93 2.13 0.14
CA ASN A 64 13.41 2.51 -1.17
C ASN A 64 12.53 3.75 -1.05
N TRP A 65 11.64 3.81 -0.05
CA TRP A 65 10.77 4.98 0.18
C TRP A 65 11.57 6.25 0.52
N LEU A 66 12.56 6.16 1.42
CA LEU A 66 13.41 7.31 1.75
C LEU A 66 14.21 7.82 0.54
N ALA A 67 14.56 6.95 -0.40
CA ALA A 67 15.25 7.32 -1.62
C ALA A 67 14.38 8.05 -2.66
N THR A 68 13.06 8.20 -2.41
CA THR A 68 12.15 8.97 -3.27
C THR A 68 11.84 10.38 -2.75
N LEU A 69 12.42 10.77 -1.62
CA LEU A 69 12.31 12.12 -1.03
C LEU A 69 13.35 13.06 -1.65
#